data_AF-A0A2N1UGM9-F1
#
_entry.id   AF-A0A2N1UGM9-F1
#
_cell.length_a   1.000
_cell.length_b   1.000
_cell.length_c   1.000
_cell.angle_alpha   90.00
_cell.angle_beta   90.00
_cell.angle_gamma   90.00
#
_symmetry.space_group_name_H-M   'P 1'
#
loop_
_entity.id
_entity.type
_entity.pdbx_description
1 polymer ?
#
loop_
_entity_poly.entity_id
_entity_poly.type
_entity_poly.pdbx_seq_one_letter_code
_entity_poly.pdbx_strand_id
1 'polypeptide(L)'
;MTDREILDWFEKACAFHHKKAPGLAIGAAMVAACEERLGEVKDKVNAICESTSCLCDIIQVMTGCTLGNRYLKTYEKLGRYALTLYDRADGRGVRASIDISKISAEKTPELYNFFMRTRSAEVKAGGEARRKSGEQVVKEFMSVRQEIIKLENVWLDKFGKGDMLPAAPCVNCGESFLRSSSEEKCGVCSGEMRYYRPG
;
A
#
# COMPACT_ATOMS: atom_id res chain seq x y z
N MET A 1 3.79 -17.63 -7.44
CA MET A 1 2.42 -17.90 -6.93
C MET A 1 1.47 -18.14 -8.10
N THR A 2 0.56 -19.11 -7.98
CA THR A 2 -0.45 -19.45 -9.01
C THR A 2 -1.62 -18.47 -9.02
N ASP A 3 -2.41 -18.46 -10.10
CA ASP A 3 -3.56 -17.57 -10.25
C ASP A 3 -4.64 -17.85 -9.20
N ARG A 4 -4.81 -19.12 -8.84
CA ARG A 4 -5.73 -19.54 -7.78
C ARG A 4 -5.32 -18.96 -6.43
N GLU A 5 -4.04 -19.08 -6.07
CA GLU A 5 -3.54 -18.55 -4.79
C GLU A 5 -3.64 -17.02 -4.71
N ILE A 6 -3.40 -16.32 -5.83
CA ILE A 6 -3.61 -14.86 -5.91
C ILE A 6 -5.08 -14.52 -5.63
N LEU A 7 -6.03 -15.26 -6.20
CA LEU A 7 -7.45 -15.02 -6.00
C LEU A 7 -7.91 -15.39 -4.57
N ASP A 8 -7.32 -16.42 -3.96
CA ASP A 8 -7.59 -16.75 -2.56
C ASP A 8 -7.13 -15.63 -1.61
N TRP A 9 -5.96 -15.02 -1.87
CA TRP A 9 -5.50 -13.84 -1.14
C TRP A 9 -6.36 -12.61 -1.39
N PHE A 10 -6.81 -12.41 -2.63
CA PHE A 10 -7.74 -11.36 -2.99
C PHE A 10 -9.04 -11.45 -2.16
N GLU A 11 -9.66 -12.64 -2.04
CA GLU A 11 -10.88 -12.81 -1.26
C GLU A 11 -10.66 -12.56 0.24
N LYS A 12 -9.55 -13.03 0.82
CA LYS A 12 -9.16 -12.72 2.21
C LYS A 12 -9.02 -11.20 2.42
N ALA A 13 -8.34 -10.52 1.51
CA ALA A 13 -8.17 -9.08 1.59
C ALA A 13 -9.48 -8.32 1.35
N CYS A 14 -10.38 -8.83 0.51
CA CYS A 14 -11.73 -8.26 0.37
C CYS A 14 -12.54 -8.35 1.66
N ALA A 15 -12.41 -9.45 2.41
CA ALA A 15 -13.06 -9.59 3.70
C ALA A 15 -12.51 -8.57 4.72
N PHE A 16 -11.20 -8.35 4.74
CA PHE A 16 -10.55 -7.34 5.59
C PHE A 16 -10.90 -5.90 5.15
N HIS A 17 -10.93 -5.64 3.84
CA HIS A 17 -11.20 -4.33 3.25
C HIS A 17 -12.70 -4.00 3.15
N HIS A 18 -13.58 -4.97 3.47
CA HIS A 18 -15.04 -4.88 3.36
C HIS A 18 -15.58 -4.52 1.96
N LYS A 19 -14.76 -4.70 0.91
CA LYS A 19 -15.10 -4.36 -0.47
C LYS A 19 -14.27 -5.15 -1.46
N LYS A 20 -14.91 -5.61 -2.55
CA LYS A 20 -14.22 -6.21 -3.71
C LYS A 20 -13.56 -5.15 -4.59
N ALA A 21 -12.46 -4.57 -4.10
CA ALA A 21 -11.67 -3.59 -4.83
C ALA A 21 -10.65 -4.30 -5.74
N PRO A 22 -10.67 -4.09 -7.07
CA PRO A 22 -9.80 -4.84 -7.99
C PRO A 22 -8.30 -4.63 -7.73
N GLY A 23 -7.92 -3.47 -7.18
CA GLY A 23 -6.53 -3.22 -6.78
C GLY A 23 -6.02 -4.17 -5.68
N LEU A 24 -6.89 -4.88 -4.96
CA LEU A 24 -6.45 -5.92 -4.01
C LEU A 24 -5.87 -7.14 -4.74
N ALA A 25 -6.48 -7.56 -5.87
CA ALA A 25 -5.95 -8.67 -6.67
C ALA A 25 -4.62 -8.29 -7.33
N ILE A 26 -4.53 -7.06 -7.84
CA ILE A 26 -3.30 -6.50 -8.42
C ILE A 26 -2.19 -6.47 -7.35
N GLY A 27 -2.51 -5.92 -6.18
CA GLY A 27 -1.56 -5.86 -5.07
C GLY A 27 -1.14 -7.24 -4.55
N ALA A 28 -2.03 -8.24 -4.56
CA ALA A 28 -1.69 -9.60 -4.12
C ALA A 28 -0.59 -10.21 -5.01
N ALA A 29 -0.73 -10.05 -6.33
CA ALA A 29 0.29 -10.46 -7.29
C ALA A 29 1.60 -9.66 -7.12
N MET A 30 1.52 -8.35 -6.85
CA MET A 30 2.70 -7.52 -6.60
C MET A 30 3.45 -7.92 -5.32
N VAL A 31 2.74 -8.20 -4.23
CA VAL A 31 3.34 -8.67 -2.96
C VAL A 31 4.02 -10.02 -3.19
N ALA A 32 3.32 -10.98 -3.80
CA ALA A 32 3.87 -12.29 -4.10
C ALA A 32 5.15 -12.22 -4.95
N ALA A 33 5.14 -11.38 -5.99
CA ALA A 33 6.29 -11.17 -6.87
C ALA A 33 7.48 -10.51 -6.14
N CYS A 34 7.21 -9.58 -5.21
CA CYS A 34 8.23 -9.00 -4.34
C CYS A 34 8.81 -10.02 -3.37
N GLU A 35 7.98 -10.83 -2.70
CA GLU A 35 8.43 -11.88 -1.77
C GLU A 35 9.32 -12.90 -2.47
N GLU A 36 8.89 -13.37 -3.64
CA GLU A 36 9.64 -14.33 -4.46
C GLU A 36 11.01 -13.79 -4.86
N ARG A 37 11.08 -12.53 -5.32
CA ARG A 37 12.36 -11.91 -5.72
C ARG A 37 13.24 -11.49 -4.54
N LEU A 38 12.65 -11.11 -3.40
CA LEU A 38 13.41 -10.71 -2.21
C LEU A 38 14.12 -11.93 -1.60
N GLY A 39 13.47 -13.10 -1.64
CA GLY A 39 13.98 -14.32 -1.05
C GLY A 39 14.07 -14.23 0.47
N GLU A 40 14.98 -15.02 1.05
CA GLU A 40 15.18 -15.05 2.50
C GLU A 40 15.66 -13.70 3.04
N VAL A 41 15.13 -13.29 4.20
CA VAL A 41 15.54 -12.10 4.95
C VAL A 41 16.30 -12.50 6.21
N LYS A 42 17.22 -11.65 6.66
CA LYS A 42 18.07 -11.83 7.84
C LYS A 42 17.32 -11.59 9.15
N ASP A 43 16.33 -10.70 9.14
CA ASP A 43 15.57 -10.33 10.35
C ASP A 43 14.06 -10.39 10.10
N LYS A 44 13.49 -9.31 9.55
CA LYS A 44 12.05 -9.21 9.28
C LYS A 44 11.81 -8.48 7.98
N VAL A 45 10.78 -8.93 7.27
CA VAL A 45 10.21 -8.16 6.16
C VAL A 45 9.54 -6.93 6.75
N ASN A 46 9.88 -5.76 6.20
CA ASN A 46 9.13 -4.54 6.34
C ASN A 46 8.61 -4.11 4.96
N ALA A 47 7.63 -3.22 4.96
CA ALA A 47 6.97 -2.75 3.75
C ALA A 47 6.87 -1.23 3.66
N ILE A 48 6.86 -0.73 2.44
CA ILE A 48 6.50 0.65 2.09
C ILE A 48 5.38 0.61 1.07
N CYS A 49 4.37 1.46 1.27
CA CYS A 49 3.38 1.78 0.26
C CYS A 49 3.50 3.24 -0.17
N GLU A 50 3.54 3.50 -1.47
CA GLU A 50 3.77 4.84 -2.03
C GLU A 50 2.48 5.63 -2.29
N SER A 51 1.34 5.07 -1.86
CA SER A 51 0.04 5.73 -1.85
C SER A 51 -0.84 5.16 -0.73
N THR A 52 -1.71 5.98 -0.15
CA THR A 52 -2.77 5.48 0.74
C THR A 52 -3.87 4.88 -0.14
N SER A 53 -3.80 3.58 -0.39
CA SER A 53 -4.68 2.86 -1.30
C SER A 53 -4.97 1.45 -0.77
N CYS A 54 -5.80 0.69 -1.51
CA CYS A 54 -6.03 -0.73 -1.24
C CYS A 54 -4.74 -1.58 -1.18
N LEU A 55 -3.60 -1.08 -1.69
CA LEU A 55 -2.30 -1.74 -1.52
C LEU A 55 -1.89 -1.90 -0.06
N CYS A 56 -2.19 -0.93 0.81
CA CYS A 56 -1.85 -1.04 2.23
C CYS A 56 -2.51 -2.25 2.88
N ASP A 57 -3.76 -2.54 2.54
CA ASP A 57 -4.52 -3.62 3.17
C ASP A 57 -4.05 -4.99 2.71
N ILE A 58 -3.77 -5.18 1.42
CA ILE A 58 -3.24 -6.46 0.93
C ILE A 58 -1.82 -6.73 1.45
N ILE A 59 -0.97 -5.69 1.58
CA ILE A 59 0.34 -5.83 2.23
C ILE A 59 0.15 -6.34 3.67
N GLN A 60 -0.75 -5.73 4.43
CA GLN A 60 -1.02 -6.14 5.81
C GLN A 60 -1.49 -7.59 5.91
N VAL A 61 -2.45 -7.97 5.06
CA VAL A 61 -3.08 -9.29 5.06
C VAL A 61 -2.08 -10.39 4.67
N MET A 62 -1.21 -10.15 3.69
CA MET A 62 -0.28 -11.16 3.20
C MET A 62 0.99 -11.25 4.05
N THR A 63 1.54 -10.11 4.48
CA THR A 63 2.90 -10.06 5.07
C THR A 63 2.88 -9.91 6.59
N GLY A 64 1.76 -9.51 7.18
CA GLY A 64 1.70 -9.10 8.59
C GLY A 64 2.44 -7.78 8.88
N CYS A 65 2.96 -7.08 7.87
CA CYS A 65 3.51 -5.74 8.02
C CYS A 65 2.37 -4.75 8.22
N THR A 66 2.11 -4.30 9.46
CA THR A 66 0.99 -3.41 9.77
C THR A 66 1.45 -2.02 10.14
N LEU A 67 0.52 -1.06 10.06
CA LEU A 67 0.76 0.28 10.60
C LEU A 67 0.99 0.21 12.12
N GLY A 68 0.23 -0.65 12.82
CA GLY A 68 0.28 -0.79 14.28
C GLY A 68 1.59 -1.38 14.80
N ASN A 69 2.18 -2.36 14.11
CA ASN A 69 3.50 -2.88 14.48
C ASN A 69 4.67 -2.07 13.91
N ARG A 70 4.37 -1.00 13.14
CA ARG A 70 5.31 -0.09 12.48
C ARG A 70 6.20 -0.74 11.42
N TYR A 71 5.78 -1.88 10.87
CA TYR A 71 6.50 -2.55 9.78
C TYR A 71 6.05 -2.06 8.40
N LEU A 72 4.86 -1.48 8.30
CA LEU A 72 4.39 -0.77 7.11
C LEU A 72 4.54 0.75 7.30
N LYS A 73 5.20 1.41 6.34
CA LYS A 73 5.25 2.86 6.21
C LYS A 73 4.50 3.31 4.96
N THR A 74 3.83 4.45 5.02
CA THR A 74 3.16 5.06 3.86
C THR A 74 3.86 6.37 3.48
N TYR A 75 4.10 6.56 2.17
CA TYR A 75 4.61 7.81 1.59
C TYR A 75 3.60 8.36 0.59
N GLU A 76 2.41 8.70 1.09
CA GLU A 76 1.25 9.03 0.26
C GLU A 76 1.44 10.22 -0.69
N LYS A 77 2.35 11.15 -0.35
CA LYS A 77 2.70 12.29 -1.21
C LYS A 77 3.35 11.88 -2.53
N LEU A 78 3.90 10.66 -2.63
CA LEU A 78 4.42 10.13 -3.90
C LEU A 78 3.28 9.80 -4.88
N GLY A 79 2.13 9.37 -4.38
CA GLY A 79 0.94 9.09 -5.19
C GLY A 79 1.07 7.93 -6.18
N ARG A 80 2.14 7.12 -6.10
CA ARG A 80 2.41 6.03 -7.04
C ARG A 80 1.71 4.75 -6.59
N TYR A 81 1.15 4.00 -7.56
CA TYR A 81 0.63 2.66 -7.30
C TYR A 81 1.78 1.65 -7.27
N ALA A 82 2.50 1.65 -6.14
CA ALA A 82 3.71 0.89 -5.96
C ALA A 82 3.92 0.52 -4.48
N LEU A 83 4.61 -0.60 -4.27
CA LEU A 83 5.02 -1.07 -2.96
C LEU A 83 6.48 -1.51 -2.98
N THR A 84 7.12 -1.54 -1.82
CA THR A 84 8.44 -2.14 -1.63
C THR A 84 8.40 -3.07 -0.44
N LEU A 85 8.88 -4.30 -0.59
CA LEU A 85 9.22 -5.19 0.51
C LEU A 85 10.73 -5.19 0.70
N TYR A 86 11.20 -5.15 1.94
CA TYR A 86 12.63 -5.10 2.22
C TYR A 86 12.98 -5.77 3.54
N ASP A 87 14.22 -6.24 3.63
CA ASP A 87 14.81 -6.75 4.86
C ASP A 87 15.14 -5.60 5.80
N ARG A 88 14.56 -5.63 7.00
CA ARG A 88 14.79 -4.63 8.03
C ARG A 88 16.24 -4.56 8.48
N ALA A 89 17.01 -5.65 8.35
CA ALA A 89 18.39 -5.72 8.85
C ALA A 89 19.38 -4.91 8.00
N ASP A 90 19.25 -4.96 6.67
CA ASP A 90 20.24 -4.40 5.76
C ASP A 90 19.66 -3.47 4.68
N GLY A 91 18.33 -3.31 4.64
CA GLY A 91 17.67 -2.42 3.69
C GLY A 91 17.63 -2.92 2.25
N ARG A 92 18.06 -4.16 1.97
CA ARG A 92 17.87 -4.78 0.66
C ARG A 92 16.38 -4.99 0.41
N GLY A 93 15.87 -4.50 -0.72
CA GLY A 93 14.45 -4.57 -1.04
C GLY A 93 14.14 -4.84 -2.50
N VAL A 94 12.88 -5.16 -2.74
CA VAL A 94 12.28 -5.30 -4.07
C VAL A 94 11.06 -4.38 -4.14
N ARG A 95 11.09 -3.48 -5.11
CA ARG A 95 10.00 -2.55 -5.41
C ARG A 95 9.17 -3.10 -6.57
N ALA A 96 7.86 -3.18 -6.38
CA ALA A 96 6.89 -3.48 -7.43
C ALA A 96 6.09 -2.23 -7.81
N SER A 97 5.87 -2.05 -9.10
CA SER A 97 4.98 -1.04 -9.68
C SER A 97 4.29 -1.56 -10.93
N ILE A 98 3.28 -0.85 -11.41
CA ILE A 98 2.58 -1.19 -12.65
C ILE A 98 3.14 -0.36 -13.80
N ASP A 99 3.60 -1.04 -14.84
CA ASP A 99 4.04 -0.43 -16.09
C ASP A 99 2.84 -0.13 -16.98
N ILE A 100 2.33 1.09 -16.88
CA ILE A 100 1.17 1.55 -17.66
C ILE A 100 1.40 1.47 -19.17
N SER A 101 2.66 1.57 -19.63
CA SER A 101 2.99 1.53 -21.07
C SER A 101 2.71 0.16 -21.71
N LYS A 102 2.62 -0.89 -20.89
CA LYS A 102 2.32 -2.26 -21.32
C LYS A 102 0.84 -2.63 -21.19
N ILE A 103 0.00 -1.71 -20.70
CA ILE A 103 -1.45 -1.92 -20.62
C ILE A 103 -2.08 -1.39 -21.90
N SER A 104 -2.64 -2.29 -22.70
CA SER A 104 -3.30 -1.93 -23.95
C SER A 104 -4.72 -1.42 -23.68
N ALA A 105 -5.03 -0.20 -24.10
CA ALA A 105 -6.39 0.35 -24.04
C ALA A 105 -7.38 -0.41 -24.95
N GLU A 106 -6.89 -1.14 -25.95
CA GLU A 106 -7.72 -1.93 -26.87
C GLU A 106 -7.95 -3.35 -26.34
N LYS A 107 -6.90 -4.03 -25.84
CA LYS A 107 -6.99 -5.43 -25.38
C LYS A 107 -7.46 -5.56 -23.93
N THR A 108 -7.12 -4.58 -23.09
CA THR A 108 -7.47 -4.54 -21.66
C THR A 108 -8.05 -3.16 -21.30
N PRO A 109 -9.20 -2.78 -21.91
CA PRO A 109 -9.77 -1.44 -21.79
C PRO A 109 -10.18 -1.09 -20.35
N GLU A 110 -10.73 -2.04 -19.59
CA GLU A 110 -11.26 -1.77 -18.26
C GLU A 110 -10.12 -1.60 -17.25
N LEU A 111 -9.04 -2.39 -17.37
CA LEU A 111 -7.80 -2.25 -16.61
C LEU A 111 -7.11 -0.92 -16.92
N TYR A 112 -7.01 -0.54 -18.20
CA TYR A 112 -6.47 0.76 -18.60
C TYR A 112 -7.27 1.90 -17.97
N ASN A 113 -8.60 1.87 -18.11
CA ASN A 113 -9.50 2.89 -17.54
C ASN A 113 -9.47 2.92 -16.01
N PHE A 114 -9.23 1.77 -15.36
CA PHE A 114 -9.04 1.69 -13.91
C PHE A 114 -7.82 2.52 -13.46
N PHE A 115 -6.66 2.32 -14.08
CA PHE A 115 -5.44 3.06 -13.75
C PHE A 115 -5.51 4.52 -14.16
N MET A 116 -6.09 4.82 -15.33
CA MET A 116 -6.28 6.19 -15.82
C MET A 116 -7.40 6.95 -15.11
N ARG A 117 -8.18 6.28 -14.24
CA ARG A 117 -9.35 6.84 -13.54
C ARG A 117 -10.42 7.41 -14.48
N THR A 118 -10.51 6.87 -15.70
CA THR A 118 -11.41 7.30 -16.79
C THR A 118 -12.67 6.44 -16.94
N ARG A 119 -12.93 5.49 -16.03
CA ARG A 119 -14.16 4.68 -16.03
C ARG A 119 -15.43 5.53 -16.02
N SER A 120 -16.51 4.98 -16.55
CA SER A 120 -17.79 5.68 -16.80
C SER A 120 -18.41 6.31 -15.54
N ALA A 121 -19.29 7.28 -15.72
CA ALA A 121 -20.04 7.91 -14.62
C ALA A 121 -20.86 6.88 -13.82
N GLU A 122 -21.43 5.88 -14.50
CA GLU A 122 -22.19 4.79 -13.87
C GLU A 122 -21.31 3.94 -12.92
N VAL A 123 -20.11 3.57 -13.35
CA VAL A 123 -19.13 2.86 -12.50
C VAL A 123 -18.70 3.72 -11.31
N LYS A 124 -18.57 5.03 -11.51
CA LYS A 124 -18.27 5.99 -10.44
C LYS A 124 -19.44 6.14 -9.46
N ALA A 125 -20.69 6.05 -9.90
CA ALA A 125 -21.87 6.08 -9.03
C ALA A 125 -21.94 4.87 -8.07
N GLY A 126 -21.42 3.71 -8.47
CA GLY A 126 -21.35 2.52 -7.62
C GLY A 126 -22.29 1.40 -8.04
N GLY A 127 -22.70 0.58 -7.07
CA GLY A 127 -23.62 -0.54 -7.30
C GLY A 127 -23.10 -1.60 -8.27
N GLU A 128 -24.00 -2.14 -9.08
CA GLU A 128 -23.77 -3.28 -9.96
C GLU A 128 -22.76 -2.99 -11.08
N ALA A 129 -22.81 -1.80 -11.69
CA ALA A 129 -21.87 -1.39 -12.72
C ALA A 129 -20.43 -1.38 -12.20
N ARG A 130 -20.22 -0.89 -10.96
CA ARG A 130 -18.91 -0.92 -10.31
C ARG A 130 -18.43 -2.34 -10.02
N ARG A 131 -19.33 -3.24 -9.62
CA ARG A 131 -19.00 -4.65 -9.37
C ARG A 131 -18.53 -5.34 -10.64
N LYS A 132 -19.31 -5.25 -11.73
CA LYS A 132 -18.97 -5.81 -13.04
C LYS A 132 -17.67 -5.23 -13.60
N SER A 133 -17.50 -3.91 -13.52
CA SER A 133 -16.23 -3.23 -13.84
C SER A 133 -15.08 -3.82 -13.04
N GLY A 134 -15.22 -3.95 -11.72
CA GLY A 134 -14.19 -4.52 -10.85
C GLY A 134 -13.79 -5.95 -11.24
N GLU A 135 -14.76 -6.82 -11.52
CA GLU A 135 -14.52 -8.19 -11.99
C GLU A 135 -13.78 -8.22 -13.33
N GLN A 136 -14.16 -7.34 -14.25
CA GLN A 136 -13.50 -7.21 -15.55
C GLN A 136 -12.07 -6.68 -15.41
N VAL A 137 -11.80 -5.71 -14.52
CA VAL A 137 -10.43 -5.26 -14.19
C VAL A 137 -9.58 -6.44 -13.72
N VAL A 138 -10.09 -7.25 -12.78
CA VAL A 138 -9.34 -8.41 -12.27
C VAL A 138 -9.08 -9.40 -13.39
N LYS A 139 -10.08 -9.73 -14.21
CA LYS A 139 -9.93 -10.65 -15.34
C LYS A 139 -8.86 -10.18 -16.33
N GLU A 140 -8.93 -8.92 -16.75
CA GLU A 140 -7.95 -8.32 -17.66
C GLU A 140 -6.56 -8.24 -17.04
N PHE A 141 -6.47 -7.90 -15.76
CA PHE A 141 -5.20 -7.93 -15.04
C PHE A 141 -4.56 -9.31 -15.06
N MET A 142 -5.32 -10.36 -14.73
CA MET A 142 -4.78 -11.72 -14.65
C MET A 142 -4.19 -12.21 -15.98
N SER A 143 -4.73 -11.76 -17.12
CA SER A 143 -4.21 -12.14 -18.44
C SER A 143 -2.90 -11.46 -18.83
N VAL A 144 -2.53 -10.33 -18.21
CA VAL A 144 -1.31 -9.58 -18.55
C VAL A 144 -0.34 -9.37 -17.37
N ARG A 145 -0.68 -9.84 -16.16
CA ARG A 145 0.04 -9.54 -14.91
C ARG A 145 1.57 -9.74 -14.99
N GLN A 146 2.01 -10.79 -15.68
CA GLN A 146 3.43 -11.16 -15.78
C GLN A 146 4.22 -10.15 -16.62
N GLU A 147 3.55 -9.42 -17.50
CA GLU A 147 4.17 -8.44 -18.41
C GLU A 147 4.21 -7.04 -17.78
N ILE A 148 3.17 -6.68 -17.03
CA ILE A 148 2.93 -5.32 -16.54
C ILE A 148 3.45 -5.05 -15.13
N ILE A 149 3.71 -6.08 -14.32
CA ILE A 149 4.35 -5.90 -13.01
C ILE A 149 5.84 -5.65 -13.23
N LYS A 150 6.27 -4.41 -12.98
CA LYS A 150 7.68 -4.02 -13.02
C LYS A 150 8.29 -4.21 -11.64
N LEU A 151 9.33 -5.04 -11.57
CA LEU A 151 10.12 -5.30 -10.36
C LEU A 151 11.51 -4.67 -10.46
N GLU A 152 11.92 -4.00 -9.38
CA GLU A 152 13.22 -3.32 -9.26
C GLU A 152 13.89 -3.73 -7.94
N ASN A 153 15.17 -4.11 -7.99
CA ASN A 153 15.97 -4.26 -6.77
C ASN A 153 16.35 -2.87 -6.25
N VAL A 154 16.13 -2.62 -4.98
CA VAL A 154 16.34 -1.30 -4.35
C VAL A 154 17.06 -1.45 -3.01
N TRP A 155 17.67 -0.35 -2.57
CA TRP A 155 18.23 -0.21 -1.22
C TRP A 155 17.53 0.93 -0.52
N LEU A 156 17.09 0.70 0.71
CA LEU A 156 16.39 1.70 1.48
C LEU A 156 17.38 2.63 2.18
N ASP A 157 17.18 3.94 2.05
CA ASP A 157 17.99 4.93 2.78
C ASP A 157 17.74 4.88 4.30
N LYS A 158 16.51 4.48 4.69
CA LYS A 158 16.07 4.41 6.09
C LYS A 158 15.40 3.08 6.38
N PHE A 159 16.17 2.14 6.93
CA PHE A 159 15.73 0.83 7.38
C PHE A 159 15.98 0.66 8.89
N GLY A 160 15.76 -0.54 9.43
CA GLY A 160 15.86 -0.78 10.86
C GLY A 160 14.61 -0.39 11.66
N LYS A 161 14.72 -0.56 12.97
CA LYS A 161 13.70 -0.15 13.94
C LYS A 161 13.89 1.33 14.24
N GLY A 162 12.83 2.13 14.13
CA GLY A 162 12.87 3.54 14.54
C GLY A 162 13.08 3.68 16.04
N ASP A 163 13.59 4.84 16.44
CA ASP A 163 13.85 5.15 17.84
C ASP A 163 12.57 5.13 18.69
N MET A 164 12.72 4.70 19.93
CA MET A 164 11.67 4.84 20.93
C MET A 164 11.78 6.22 21.55
N LEU A 165 10.96 7.15 21.05
CA LEU A 165 10.93 8.52 21.56
C LEU A 165 10.38 8.54 23.00
N PRO A 166 10.92 9.39 23.89
CA PRO A 166 10.34 9.60 25.22
C PRO A 166 9.00 10.33 25.13
N ALA A 167 8.13 10.04 26.09
CA ALA A 167 6.87 10.76 26.27
C ALA A 167 7.03 11.95 27.23
N ALA A 168 6.27 13.02 27.00
CA ALA A 168 6.17 14.18 27.88
C ALA A 168 4.74 14.73 27.87
N PRO A 169 4.28 15.41 28.94
CA PRO A 169 3.01 16.12 28.93
C PRO A 169 3.13 17.43 28.14
N CYS A 170 2.16 17.73 27.28
CA CYS A 170 2.06 19.01 26.59
C CYS A 170 1.72 20.13 27.58
N VAL A 171 2.49 21.23 27.59
CA VAL A 171 2.27 22.35 28.53
C VAL A 171 0.96 23.12 28.29
N ASN A 172 0.29 22.91 27.16
CA ASN A 172 -0.94 23.62 26.80
C ASN A 172 -2.21 22.79 27.03
N CYS A 173 -2.24 21.52 26.58
CA CYS A 173 -3.43 20.65 26.73
C CYS A 173 -3.29 19.58 27.83
N GLY A 174 -2.09 19.37 28.39
CA GLY A 174 -1.83 18.34 29.39
C GLY A 174 -1.75 16.90 28.85
N GLU A 175 -1.99 16.67 27.56
CA GLU A 175 -1.93 15.33 26.95
C GLU A 175 -0.49 14.82 26.79
N SER A 176 -0.30 13.51 26.88
CA SER A 176 0.98 12.85 26.60
C SER A 176 1.28 12.85 25.10
N PHE A 177 2.50 13.25 24.73
CA PHE A 177 3.00 13.17 23.36
C PHE A 177 4.45 12.70 23.32
N LEU A 178 4.87 12.18 22.17
CA LEU A 178 6.26 11.79 21.92
C LEU A 178 7.06 13.02 21.45
N ARG A 179 8.23 13.26 22.05
CA ARG A 179 9.12 14.38 21.68
C ARG A 179 10.46 13.87 21.16
N SER A 180 11.03 14.57 20.18
CA SER A 180 12.33 14.18 19.59
C SER A 180 13.50 14.83 20.31
N SER A 181 13.27 15.98 20.94
CA SER A 181 14.26 16.79 21.64
C SER A 181 13.58 17.55 22.79
N SER A 182 13.66 18.88 22.79
CA SER A 182 13.18 19.76 23.85
C SER A 182 11.77 20.31 23.61
N GLU A 183 10.95 19.68 22.75
CA GLU A 183 9.58 20.15 22.51
C GLU A 183 8.75 20.07 23.81
N GLU A 184 8.05 21.16 24.13
CA GLU A 184 7.15 21.26 25.29
C GLU A 184 5.67 21.24 24.89
N LYS A 185 5.38 21.40 23.58
CA LYS A 185 4.03 21.42 23.02
C LYS A 185 3.89 20.31 21.98
N CYS A 186 2.76 19.60 22.01
CA CYS A 186 2.42 18.62 20.97
C CYS A 186 2.15 19.31 19.61
N GLY A 187 2.15 18.53 18.52
CA GLY A 187 1.99 19.02 17.15
C GLY A 187 0.70 19.84 16.89
N VAL A 188 -0.36 19.60 17.67
CA VAL A 188 -1.60 20.37 17.58
C VAL A 188 -1.44 21.74 18.25
N CYS A 189 -0.87 21.78 19.46
CA CYS A 189 -0.69 23.03 20.20
C CYS A 189 0.46 23.91 19.68
N SER A 190 1.45 23.32 18.98
CA SER A 190 2.48 24.07 18.26
C SER A 190 1.97 24.64 16.92
N GLY A 191 0.88 24.09 16.38
CA GLY A 191 0.34 24.45 15.07
C GLY A 191 0.99 23.72 13.89
N GLU A 192 1.90 22.77 14.14
CA GLU A 192 2.56 21.97 13.10
C GLU A 192 1.57 21.06 12.35
N MET A 193 0.59 20.51 13.06
CA MET A 193 -0.43 19.64 12.47
C MET A 193 -1.80 19.92 13.08
N ARG A 194 -2.83 20.06 12.25
CA ARG A 194 -4.19 20.30 12.71
C ARG A 194 -5.21 19.57 11.84
N TYR A 195 -5.94 18.63 12.44
CA TYR A 195 -7.05 17.94 11.79
C TYR A 195 -8.43 18.26 12.42
N TYR A 196 -8.45 18.99 13.54
CA TYR A 196 -9.66 19.42 14.21
C TYR A 196 -9.55 20.85 14.74
N ARG A 197 -10.69 21.44 15.09
CA ARG A 197 -10.76 22.68 15.87
C ARG A 197 -11.58 22.38 17.12
N PRO A 198 -11.13 22.79 18.33
CA PRO A 198 -11.99 22.79 19.50
C PRO A 198 -13.25 23.60 19.19
N GLY A 199 -14.40 23.10 19.63
CA GLY A 199 -15.66 23.84 19.61
C GLY A 199 -15.71 24.92 20.67
#